data_AF-A0A4Q9KSC6-F1
#
_entry.id   AF-A0A4Q9KSC6-F1
#
_cell.length_a   1.000
_cell.length_b   1.000
_cell.length_c   1.000
_cell.angle_alpha   90.00
_cell.angle_beta   90.00
_cell.angle_gamma   90.00
#
_symmetry.space_group_name_H-M   'P 1'
#
loop_
_entity.id
_entity.type
_entity.pdbx_description
1 polymer ?
#
loop_
_entity_poly.entity_id
_entity_poly.type
_entity_poly.pdbx_seq_one_letter_code
_entity_poly.pdbx_strand_id
1 'polypeptide(L)'
;MKLSIRNFLIDNLDVKAFSNLSNLKEFKVFRINFQNIGFSELFCTSREYKIKRMNLDEINISEKDLIFIANLKKIEKIIFRNFNIQRKTYNCIQMLFNNEVYIELKYYKIFDYLSEETIDFIEEAFKTKYIIIRNGVSGL
;
A
#
# COMPACT_ATOMS: atom_id res chain seq x y z
N MET A 1 -7.87 -4.01 16.11
CA MET A 1 -7.78 -5.32 15.43
C MET A 1 -6.57 -5.33 14.52
N LYS A 2 -5.84 -6.45 14.47
CA LYS A 2 -4.71 -6.66 13.56
C LYS A 2 -5.01 -7.91 12.74
N LEU A 3 -4.69 -7.89 11.46
CA LEU A 3 -4.85 -9.04 10.57
C LEU A 3 -3.54 -9.26 9.83
N SER A 4 -3.09 -10.51 9.81
CA SER A 4 -1.95 -10.94 9.02
C SER A 4 -2.39 -12.13 8.19
N ILE A 5 -2.27 -12.02 6.88
CA ILE A 5 -2.56 -13.10 5.94
C ILE A 5 -1.31 -13.38 5.11
N ARG A 6 -1.07 -14.66 4.85
CA ARG A 6 0.13 -15.14 4.17
C ARG A 6 -0.21 -16.33 3.27
N ASN A 7 0.38 -16.38 2.08
CA ASN A 7 0.30 -17.53 1.16
C ASN A 7 -1.15 -17.96 0.89
N PHE A 8 -2.02 -17.02 0.53
CA PHE A 8 -3.44 -17.26 0.29
C PHE A 8 -3.84 -16.85 -1.13
N LEU A 9 -4.84 -17.54 -1.65
CA LEU A 9 -5.55 -17.17 -2.88
C LEU A 9 -6.78 -16.38 -2.47
N ILE A 10 -6.93 -15.17 -3.01
CA ILE A 10 -8.10 -14.33 -2.73
C ILE A 10 -8.86 -14.11 -4.03
N ASP A 11 -10.17 -14.32 -4.00
CA ASP A 11 -11.06 -14.06 -5.12
C ASP A 11 -12.31 -13.26 -4.71
N ASN A 12 -13.28 -13.16 -5.63
CA ASN A 12 -14.52 -12.41 -5.43
C ASN A 12 -15.38 -12.91 -4.25
N LEU A 13 -15.25 -14.17 -3.84
CA LEU A 13 -16.00 -14.74 -2.72
C LEU A 13 -15.54 -14.15 -1.39
N ASP A 14 -14.29 -13.71 -1.29
CA ASP A 14 -13.70 -13.15 -0.07
C ASP A 14 -14.07 -11.68 0.18
N VAL A 15 -14.49 -10.94 -0.86
CA VAL A 15 -14.78 -9.49 -0.81
C VAL A 15 -15.78 -9.14 0.31
N LYS A 16 -16.79 -9.99 0.53
CA LYS A 16 -17.78 -9.77 1.60
C LYS A 16 -17.15 -9.87 2.99
N ALA A 17 -16.16 -10.74 3.19
CA ALA A 17 -15.47 -10.84 4.47
C ALA A 17 -14.60 -9.59 4.71
N PHE A 18 -13.77 -9.20 3.74
CA PHE A 18 -12.87 -8.06 3.87
C PHE A 18 -13.59 -6.72 3.98
N SER A 19 -14.69 -6.52 3.26
CA SER A 19 -15.50 -5.30 3.33
C SER A 19 -16.09 -5.01 4.72
N ASN A 20 -16.17 -6.03 5.59
CA ASN A 20 -16.61 -5.89 6.98
C ASN A 20 -15.49 -5.57 7.98
N LEU A 21 -14.22 -5.56 7.56
CA LEU A 21 -13.07 -5.29 8.43
C LEU A 21 -12.80 -3.80 8.68
N SER A 22 -13.83 -2.96 8.85
CA SER A 22 -13.70 -1.50 9.01
C SER A 22 -12.91 -1.07 10.26
N ASN A 23 -12.88 -1.92 11.30
CA ASN A 23 -12.15 -1.69 12.55
C ASN A 23 -10.69 -2.18 12.53
N LEU A 24 -10.19 -2.64 11.37
CA LEU A 24 -8.81 -3.07 11.21
C LEU A 24 -7.85 -1.88 11.38
N LYS A 25 -6.85 -2.02 12.26
CA LYS A 25 -5.85 -0.97 12.54
C LYS A 25 -4.50 -1.28 11.90
N GLU A 26 -4.12 -2.56 11.84
CA GLU A 26 -2.88 -3.01 11.19
C GLU A 26 -3.21 -4.17 10.25
N PHE A 27 -2.74 -4.07 9.01
CA PHE A 27 -2.94 -5.11 8.00
C PHE A 27 -1.60 -5.56 7.42
N LYS A 28 -1.31 -6.85 7.51
CA LYS A 28 -0.12 -7.46 6.92
C LYS A 28 -0.55 -8.49 5.88
N VAL A 29 0.03 -8.38 4.70
CA VAL A 29 -0.30 -9.20 3.53
C VAL A 29 1.03 -9.67 2.95
N PHE A 30 1.21 -10.99 2.87
CA PHE A 30 2.45 -11.59 2.38
C PHE A 30 2.15 -12.66 1.34
N ARG A 31 2.70 -12.53 0.12
CA ARG A 31 2.54 -13.54 -0.96
C ARG A 31 1.08 -13.92 -1.17
N ILE A 32 0.25 -12.91 -1.37
CA ILE A 32 -1.16 -13.12 -1.69
C ILE A 32 -1.34 -13.06 -3.20
N ASN A 33 -2.02 -14.06 -3.73
CA ASN A 33 -2.36 -14.13 -5.13
C ASN A 33 -3.82 -13.71 -5.32
N PHE A 34 -4.02 -12.53 -5.89
CA PHE A 34 -5.35 -12.01 -6.20
C PHE A 34 -5.84 -12.57 -7.54
N GLN A 35 -6.88 -13.39 -7.50
CA GLN A 35 -7.45 -14.06 -8.66
C GLN A 35 -8.55 -13.18 -9.29
N ASN A 36 -8.21 -12.50 -10.38
CA ASN A 36 -9.12 -11.62 -11.13
C ASN A 36 -9.72 -10.45 -10.33
N ILE A 37 -9.04 -10.02 -9.26
CA ILE A 37 -9.39 -8.85 -8.46
C ILE A 37 -8.14 -8.05 -8.10
N GLY A 38 -8.30 -6.76 -7.81
CA GLY A 38 -7.27 -5.89 -7.23
C GLY A 38 -7.34 -5.86 -5.70
N PHE A 39 -6.26 -5.38 -5.07
CA PHE A 39 -6.19 -5.24 -3.61
C PHE A 39 -7.28 -4.31 -3.05
N SER A 40 -7.53 -3.19 -3.73
CA SER A 40 -8.56 -2.21 -3.37
C SER A 40 -9.97 -2.77 -3.44
N GLU A 41 -10.20 -3.79 -4.28
CA GLU A 41 -11.52 -4.39 -4.49
C GLU A 41 -11.96 -5.28 -3.32
N LEU A 42 -11.03 -5.61 -2.41
CA LEU A 42 -11.38 -6.21 -1.12
C LEU A 42 -12.16 -5.25 -0.20
N PHE A 43 -12.06 -3.95 -0.44
CA PHE A 43 -12.59 -2.92 0.44
C PHE A 43 -13.83 -2.25 -0.17
N CYS A 44 -14.79 -1.91 0.70
CA CYS A 44 -15.99 -1.19 0.31
C CYS A 44 -15.72 0.32 0.39
N THR A 45 -15.65 0.99 -0.77
CA THR A 45 -15.28 2.41 -0.88
C THR A 45 -16.26 3.38 -0.18
N SER A 46 -17.50 2.95 0.12
CA SER A 46 -18.46 3.73 0.88
C SER A 46 -18.24 3.69 2.41
N ARG A 47 -17.26 2.93 2.89
CA ARG A 47 -16.94 2.77 4.31
C ARG A 47 -15.62 3.44 4.67
N GLU A 48 -15.58 4.04 5.86
CA GLU A 48 -14.32 4.51 6.45
C GLU A 48 -13.60 3.36 7.16
N TYR A 49 -12.31 3.19 6.84
CA TYR A 49 -11.44 2.19 7.44
C TYR A 49 -10.47 2.83 8.45
N LYS A 50 -10.31 2.17 9.60
CA LYS A 50 -9.41 2.63 10.68
C LYS A 50 -7.95 2.18 10.52
N ILE A 51 -7.55 1.81 9.30
CA ILE A 51 -6.23 1.24 9.03
C ILE A 51 -5.17 2.33 9.19
N LYS A 52 -4.25 2.09 10.11
CA LYS A 52 -3.11 2.97 10.42
C LYS A 52 -1.81 2.46 9.81
N ARG A 53 -1.65 1.14 9.70
CA ARG A 53 -0.41 0.54 9.25
C ARG A 53 -0.67 -0.59 8.27
N MET A 54 0.05 -0.57 7.15
CA MET A 54 0.05 -1.66 6.17
C MET A 54 1.47 -2.19 5.95
N ASN A 55 1.58 -3.51 5.85
CA ASN A 55 2.77 -4.19 5.38
C ASN A 55 2.37 -5.10 4.22
N LEU A 56 2.83 -4.76 3.02
CA LEU A 56 2.42 -5.36 1.76
C LEU A 56 3.67 -5.97 1.12
N ASP A 57 3.76 -7.28 1.10
CA ASP A 57 4.99 -8.00 0.77
C ASP A 57 4.72 -9.06 -0.29
N GLU A 58 5.50 -9.01 -1.38
CA GLU A 58 5.34 -9.89 -2.54
C GLU A 58 3.90 -9.88 -3.08
N ILE A 59 3.36 -8.67 -3.30
CA ILE A 59 2.04 -8.47 -3.92
C ILE A 59 2.12 -7.51 -5.12
N ASN A 60 1.18 -7.67 -6.04
CA ASN A 60 0.99 -6.77 -7.17
C ASN A 60 0.04 -5.63 -6.79
N ILE A 61 0.47 -4.40 -7.00
CA ILE A 61 -0.31 -3.19 -6.71
C ILE A 61 -0.55 -2.43 -8.01
N SER A 62 -1.82 -2.19 -8.32
CA SER A 62 -2.22 -1.36 -9.44
C SER A 62 -2.32 0.12 -9.03
N GLU A 63 -2.51 1.00 -10.02
CA GLU A 63 -2.82 2.42 -9.78
C GLU A 63 -4.06 2.61 -8.91
N LYS A 64 -5.12 1.86 -9.22
CA LYS A 64 -6.39 1.87 -8.47
C LYS A 64 -6.15 1.54 -6.99
N ASP A 65 -5.23 0.61 -6.72
CA ASP A 65 -4.88 0.21 -5.36
C ASP A 65 -4.15 1.32 -4.59
N LEU A 66 -3.25 2.06 -5.26
CA LEU A 66 -2.57 3.21 -4.65
C LEU A 66 -3.53 4.37 -4.41
N ILE A 67 -4.43 4.67 -5.35
CA ILE A 67 -5.47 5.69 -5.18
C ILE A 67 -6.38 5.35 -3.99
N PHE A 68 -6.77 4.08 -3.84
CA PHE A 68 -7.52 3.63 -2.66
C PHE A 68 -6.73 3.88 -1.37
N ILE A 69 -5.46 3.48 -1.34
CA ILE A 69 -4.57 3.67 -0.20
C ILE A 69 -4.42 5.16 0.14
N ALA A 70 -4.29 6.03 -0.86
CA ALA A 70 -4.16 7.47 -0.70
C ALA A 70 -5.36 8.11 0.03
N ASN A 71 -6.54 7.53 -0.16
CA ASN A 71 -7.80 7.96 0.44
C ASN A 71 -8.03 7.44 1.88
N LEU A 72 -7.14 6.61 2.43
CA LEU A 72 -7.25 6.15 3.81
C LEU A 72 -6.91 7.26 4.80
N LYS A 73 -7.94 7.85 5.42
CA LYS A 73 -7.80 9.02 6.32
C LYS A 73 -6.96 8.78 7.58
N LYS A 74 -6.77 7.52 7.99
CA LYS A 74 -6.07 7.17 9.24
C LYS A 74 -4.71 6.54 9.01
N ILE A 75 -4.25 6.41 7.76
CA ILE A 75 -2.98 5.76 7.47
C ILE A 75 -1.82 6.60 8.00
N GLU A 76 -0.90 5.93 8.70
CA GLU A 76 0.30 6.52 9.31
C GLU A 76 1.56 5.96 8.64
N LYS A 77 1.54 4.68 8.25
CA LYS A 77 2.71 3.99 7.69
C LYS A 77 2.32 2.89 6.72
N ILE A 78 3.03 2.82 5.60
CA ILE A 78 2.97 1.70 4.67
C ILE A 78 4.40 1.22 4.41
N ILE A 79 4.59 -0.09 4.39
CA ILE A 79 5.79 -0.71 3.86
C ILE A 79 5.37 -1.62 2.72
N PHE A 80 5.94 -1.38 1.54
CA PHE A 80 5.91 -2.30 0.43
C PHE A 80 7.24 -3.04 0.38
N ARG A 81 7.21 -4.37 0.24
CA ARG A 81 8.40 -5.20 0.00
C ARG A 81 8.19 -6.09 -1.21
N ASN A 82 9.25 -6.28 -2.01
CA ASN A 82 9.26 -7.14 -3.20
C ASN A 82 7.99 -6.96 -4.05
N PHE A 83 7.58 -5.72 -4.25
CA PHE A 83 6.26 -5.41 -4.81
C PHE A 83 6.38 -4.93 -6.24
N ASN A 84 5.32 -5.12 -7.02
CA ASN A 84 5.26 -4.70 -8.40
C ASN A 84 4.34 -3.50 -8.57
N ILE A 85 4.83 -2.48 -9.29
CA ILE A 85 4.12 -1.27 -9.70
C ILE A 85 4.56 -0.96 -11.13
N GLN A 86 3.61 -0.68 -12.03
CA GLN A 86 3.88 -0.45 -13.46
C GLN A 86 4.79 -1.53 -14.12
N ARG A 87 4.61 -2.81 -13.73
CA ARG A 87 5.44 -3.95 -14.19
C ARG A 87 6.93 -3.88 -13.82
N LYS A 88 7.33 -2.98 -12.93
CA LYS A 88 8.66 -2.92 -12.32
C LYS A 88 8.59 -3.47 -10.89
N THR A 89 9.60 -4.24 -10.50
CA THR A 89 9.72 -4.82 -9.16
C THR A 89 10.64 -3.95 -8.31
N TYR A 90 10.22 -3.67 -7.08
CA TYR A 90 11.00 -2.91 -6.10
C TYR A 90 11.14 -3.72 -4.81
N ASN A 91 12.33 -3.68 -4.22
CA ASN A 91 12.69 -4.40 -3.01
C ASN A 91 11.99 -3.85 -1.78
N CYS A 92 12.09 -2.54 -1.52
CA CYS A 92 11.46 -1.95 -0.35
C CYS A 92 11.20 -0.44 -0.49
N ILE A 93 9.91 -0.07 -0.43
CA ILE A 93 9.48 1.34 -0.30
C ILE A 93 8.67 1.48 0.99
N GLN A 94 8.99 2.52 1.76
CA GLN A 94 8.27 2.91 2.96
C GLN A 94 7.66 4.29 2.76
N MET A 95 6.37 4.43 3.07
CA MET A 95 5.67 5.70 3.08
C MET A 95 5.25 6.03 4.50
N LEU A 96 5.66 7.19 5.01
CA LEU A 96 5.30 7.70 6.33
C LEU A 96 4.38 8.91 6.17
N PHE A 97 3.18 8.84 6.73
CA PHE A 97 2.17 9.88 6.66
C PHE A 97 2.21 10.65 7.97
N ASN A 98 2.97 11.75 8.00
CA ASN A 98 3.18 12.48 9.27
C ASN A 98 2.00 13.39 9.60
N ASN A 99 1.28 13.87 8.58
CA ASN A 99 0.01 14.58 8.71
C ASN A 99 -0.82 14.37 7.42
N GLU A 100 -1.96 15.05 7.31
CA GLU A 100 -2.88 14.89 6.18
C GLU A 100 -2.30 15.33 4.83
N VAL A 101 -1.26 16.17 4.83
CA VAL A 101 -0.68 16.81 3.64
C VAL A 101 0.75 16.39 3.35
N TYR A 102 1.40 15.57 4.18
CA TYR A 102 2.84 15.31 4.09
C TYR A 102 3.18 13.82 4.16
N ILE A 103 3.90 13.35 3.14
CA ILE A 103 4.43 11.99 3.03
C ILE A 103 5.95 12.01 2.94
N GLU A 104 6.61 11.20 3.76
CA GLU A 104 7.99 10.80 3.48
C GLU A 104 8.02 9.46 2.75
N LEU A 105 8.54 9.46 1.54
CA LEU A 105 8.82 8.27 0.75
C LEU A 105 10.28 7.87 0.93
N LYS A 106 10.50 6.66 1.41
CA LYS A 106 11.80 6.13 1.84
C LYS A 106 12.11 4.84 1.09
N TYR A 107 13.27 4.76 0.45
CA TYR A 107 13.77 3.54 -0.19
C TYR A 107 15.29 3.52 -0.18
N TYR A 108 15.90 2.35 -0.33
CA TYR A 108 17.35 2.23 -0.43
C TYR A 108 17.78 2.38 -1.89
N LYS A 109 18.43 3.50 -2.23
CA LYS A 109 18.90 3.78 -3.60
C LYS A 109 19.86 2.74 -4.17
N ILE A 110 20.52 1.97 -3.29
CA ILE A 110 21.44 0.89 -3.70
C ILE A 110 20.70 -0.37 -4.18
N PHE A 111 19.47 -0.59 -3.70
CA PHE A 111 18.65 -1.75 -4.06
C PHE A 111 17.54 -1.39 -5.05
N ASP A 112 17.04 -0.16 -4.98
CA ASP A 112 15.90 0.31 -5.76
C ASP A 112 16.23 1.61 -6.48
N TYR A 113 15.92 1.68 -7.78
CA TYR A 113 15.93 2.91 -8.56
C TYR A 113 14.50 3.27 -8.95
N LEU A 114 13.89 4.23 -8.23
CA LEU A 114 12.61 4.80 -8.65
C LEU A 114 12.86 5.74 -9.83
N SER A 115 12.45 5.31 -11.02
CA SER A 115 12.42 6.17 -12.21
C SER A 115 11.46 7.35 -12.01
N GLU A 116 11.72 8.44 -12.72
CA GLU A 116 10.83 9.63 -12.75
C GLU A 116 9.37 9.22 -13.01
N GLU A 117 9.12 8.36 -14.01
CA GLU A 117 7.78 7.82 -14.30
C GLU A 117 7.07 7.20 -13.08
N THR A 118 7.81 6.52 -12.21
CA THR A 118 7.25 5.88 -11.02
C THR A 118 7.07 6.88 -9.88
N ILE A 119 7.94 7.88 -9.79
CA ILE A 119 7.77 9.01 -8.87
C ILE A 119 6.52 9.80 -9.25
N ASP A 120 6.40 10.21 -10.51
CA ASP A 120 5.25 10.94 -11.05
C ASP A 120 3.95 10.16 -10.81
N PHE A 121 3.97 8.85 -11.03
CA PHE A 121 2.84 7.98 -10.77
C PHE A 121 2.41 7.95 -9.29
N ILE A 122 3.37 7.90 -8.37
CA ILE A 122 3.09 7.98 -6.94
C ILE A 122 2.60 9.37 -6.58
N GLU A 123 3.20 10.43 -7.12
CA GLU A 123 2.78 11.81 -6.90
C GLU A 123 1.34 12.04 -7.38
N GLU A 124 0.97 11.54 -8.56
CA GLU A 124 -0.40 11.62 -9.07
C GLU A 124 -1.40 10.88 -8.18
N ALA A 125 -1.07 9.67 -7.73
CA ALA A 125 -1.92 8.89 -6.83
C ALA A 125 -2.13 9.60 -5.48
N PHE A 126 -1.15 10.37 -5.02
CA PHE A 126 -1.15 11.09 -3.75
C PHE A 126 -1.18 12.62 -3.92
N LYS A 127 -1.67 13.15 -5.05
CA LYS A 127 -1.55 14.57 -5.45
C LYS A 127 -2.06 15.62 -4.46
N THR A 128 -2.87 15.21 -3.49
CA THR A 128 -3.33 16.06 -2.39
C THR A 128 -2.29 16.23 -1.28
N LYS A 129 -1.13 15.57 -1.40
CA LYS A 129 -0.08 15.49 -0.40
C LYS A 129 1.27 15.84 -1.02
N TYR A 130 2.06 16.58 -0.26
CA TYR A 130 3.44 16.86 -0.56
C TYR A 130 4.31 15.64 -0.21
N ILE A 131 5.14 15.21 -1.15
CA ILE A 131 6.00 14.03 -1.01
C ILE A 131 7.47 14.47 -0.93
N ILE A 132 8.17 14.01 0.10
CA ILE A 132 9.64 14.12 0.17
C ILE A 132 10.24 12.72 0.02
N ILE A 133 11.20 12.60 -0.89
CA ILE A 133 11.98 11.38 -1.09
C ILE A 133 13.23 11.40 -0.21
N ARG A 134 13.45 10.34 0.58
CA ARG A 134 14.63 10.13 1.40
C ARG A 134 15.28 8.77 1.13
N ASN A 135 16.61 8.71 1.25
CA ASN A 135 17.33 7.44 1.18
C ASN A 135 17.27 6.71 2.52
N GLY A 136 17.02 5.40 2.46
CA GLY A 136 16.99 4.49 3.61
C GLY A 136 15.61 4.30 4.21
N VAL A 137 15.37 3.09 4.72
CA VAL A 137 14.10 2.69 5.35
C VAL A 137 14.29 2.59 6.86
N SER A 138 13.32 3.08 7.64
CA SER A 138 13.40 3.10 9.10
C SER A 138 12.63 1.94 9.76
N GLY A 139 13.25 1.31 10.75
CA GLY A 139 12.63 0.29 11.61
C GLY A 139 12.30 -1.03 10.89
N LEU A 140 13.26 -1.55 10.11
CA LEU A 140 13.28 -2.94 9.65
C LEU A 140 13.87 -3.85 10.72
#